data_AF-A0A1C3UMB5-F1
#
_entry.id   AF-A0A1C3UMB5-F1
#
_cell.length_a   1.000
_cell.length_b   1.000
_cell.length_c   1.000
_cell.angle_alpha   90.00
_cell.angle_beta   90.00
_cell.angle_gamma   90.00
#
_symmetry.space_group_name_H-M   'P 1'
#
loop_
_entity.id
_entity.type
_entity.pdbx_description
1 polymer ?
#
loop_
_entity_poly.entity_id
_entity_poly.type
_entity_poly.pdbx_seq_one_letter_code
_entity_poly.pdbx_strand_id
1 'polypeptide(L)'
;MISAEQLRAARAMLRLEQGALAEKAGVSIETIKRFEAMQGALKGRDDTVRSIVKSLEFAGIEFLDGEGANGYGGAGVRFAIDRSARLRNHIADTVAEMTRGLLSSAFVADTELFDRGSDYLSYLINSSLPDMIRDNMPKILDPKTVDDADGIHTGEK
;
A
#
# COMPACT_ATOMS: atom_id res chain seq x y z
N MET A 1 11.19 -4.58 -17.58
CA MET A 1 11.94 -3.40 -18.11
C MET A 1 10.94 -2.31 -18.43
N ILE A 2 11.16 -1.06 -18.01
CA ILE A 2 10.20 0.05 -18.23
C ILE A 2 10.49 0.74 -19.57
N SER A 3 9.42 1.18 -20.24
CA SER A 3 9.50 1.93 -21.51
C SER A 3 9.41 3.45 -21.33
N ALA A 4 9.84 4.20 -22.35
CA ALA A 4 9.69 5.64 -22.42
C ALA A 4 8.22 6.09 -22.46
N GLU A 5 7.32 5.26 -23.01
CA GLU A 5 5.87 5.47 -23.01
C GLU A 5 5.31 5.35 -21.59
N GLN A 6 5.70 4.32 -20.85
CA GLN A 6 5.31 4.14 -19.45
C GLN A 6 5.83 5.29 -18.56
N LEU A 7 7.07 5.73 -18.78
CA LEU A 7 7.63 6.88 -18.07
C LEU A 7 6.79 8.15 -18.28
N ARG A 8 6.49 8.49 -19.55
CA ARG A 8 5.68 9.67 -19.90
C ARG A 8 4.27 9.56 -19.34
N ALA A 9 3.66 8.38 -19.42
CA ALA A 9 2.32 8.13 -18.88
C ALA A 9 2.28 8.31 -17.36
N ALA A 10 3.22 7.71 -16.62
CA ALA A 10 3.34 7.85 -15.17
C ALA A 10 3.48 9.32 -14.75
N ARG A 11 4.37 10.06 -15.42
CA ARG A 11 4.57 11.49 -15.14
C ARG A 11 3.29 12.30 -15.39
N ALA A 12 2.60 12.03 -16.50
CA ALA A 12 1.36 12.72 -16.85
C ALA A 12 0.23 12.43 -15.84
N MET A 13 0.10 11.17 -15.40
CA MET A 13 -0.88 10.77 -14.37
C MET A 13 -0.68 11.55 -13.06
N LEU A 14 0.57 11.78 -12.68
CA LEU A 14 0.94 12.54 -11.48
C LEU A 14 0.97 14.06 -11.69
N ARG A 15 0.72 14.55 -12.91
CA ARG A 15 0.84 15.97 -13.30
C ARG A 15 2.20 16.58 -12.92
N LEU A 16 3.27 15.78 -13.02
CA LEU A 16 4.62 16.22 -12.68
C LEU A 16 5.28 16.91 -13.88
N GLU A 17 5.93 18.04 -13.65
CA GLU A 17 6.85 18.62 -14.62
C GLU A 17 8.15 17.81 -14.70
N GLN A 18 8.84 17.84 -15.85
CA GLN A 18 10.11 17.10 -16.03
C GLN A 18 11.16 17.47 -14.98
N GLY A 19 11.26 18.76 -14.63
CA GLY A 19 12.19 19.24 -13.60
C GLY A 19 11.85 18.72 -12.20
N ALA A 20 10.57 18.65 -11.86
CA ALA A 20 10.12 18.12 -10.57
C ALA A 20 10.41 16.61 -10.46
N LEU A 21 10.24 15.85 -11.55
CA LEU A 21 10.65 14.45 -11.58
C LEU A 21 12.17 14.28 -11.46
N ALA A 22 12.95 15.13 -12.15
CA ALA A 22 14.40 15.11 -12.09
C ALA A 22 14.91 15.34 -10.65
N GLU A 23 14.37 16.34 -9.96
CA GLU A 23 14.67 16.65 -8.55
C GLU A 23 14.33 15.46 -7.64
N LYS A 24 13.10 14.93 -7.73
CA LYS A 24 12.66 13.77 -6.93
C LYS A 24 13.49 12.51 -7.18
N ALA A 25 14.02 12.34 -8.39
CA ALA A 25 14.84 11.19 -8.77
C ALA A 25 16.35 11.41 -8.58
N GLY A 26 16.78 12.61 -8.17
CA GLY A 26 18.20 12.93 -7.99
C GLY A 26 19.01 12.85 -9.28
N VAL A 27 18.41 13.22 -10.42
CA VAL A 27 19.05 13.21 -11.76
C VAL A 27 18.94 14.58 -12.42
N SER A 28 19.69 14.81 -13.51
CA SER A 28 19.54 16.05 -14.29
C SER A 28 18.24 16.07 -15.10
N ILE A 29 17.72 17.26 -15.38
CA ILE A 29 16.55 17.41 -16.27
C ILE A 29 16.85 16.91 -17.69
N GLU A 30 18.09 17.04 -18.16
CA GLU A 30 18.57 16.50 -19.43
C GLU A 30 18.44 14.97 -19.47
N THR A 31 18.64 14.30 -18.33
CA THR A 31 18.48 12.85 -18.21
C THR A 31 17.02 12.44 -18.43
N ILE A 32 16.07 13.16 -17.81
CA ILE A 32 14.64 12.93 -17.99
C ILE A 32 14.24 13.21 -19.45
N LYS A 33 14.63 14.37 -20.00
CA LYS A 33 14.35 14.73 -21.41
C LYS A 33 14.86 13.67 -22.38
N ARG A 34 16.09 13.20 -22.17
CA ARG A 34 16.68 12.14 -23.01
C ARG A 34 15.86 10.86 -22.94
N PHE A 35 15.43 10.42 -21.75
CA PHE A 35 14.63 9.21 -21.61
C PHE A 35 13.21 9.35 -22.18
N GLU A 36 12.55 10.49 -21.99
CA GLU A 36 11.21 10.73 -22.56
C GLU A 36 11.22 10.88 -24.09
N ALA A 37 12.35 11.25 -24.69
CA ALA A 37 12.53 11.32 -26.13
C ALA A 37 12.80 9.95 -26.80
N MET A 38 13.10 8.90 -26.02
CA MET A 38 13.28 7.55 -26.55
C MET A 38 11.94 6.93 -26.97
N GLN A 39 12.02 5.81 -27.67
CA GLN A 39 10.89 4.93 -27.96
C GLN A 39 11.18 3.54 -27.42
N GLY A 40 10.17 2.91 -26.82
CA GLY A 40 10.29 1.59 -26.21
C GLY A 40 11.17 1.61 -24.96
N ALA A 41 11.86 0.49 -24.72
CA ALA A 41 12.65 0.28 -23.51
C ALA A 41 13.68 1.39 -23.23
N LEU A 42 13.74 1.85 -21.98
CA LEU A 42 14.75 2.82 -21.56
C LEU A 42 16.16 2.23 -21.65
N LYS A 43 17.06 2.92 -22.35
CA LYS A 43 18.47 2.53 -22.51
C LYS A 43 19.36 3.51 -21.76
N GLY A 44 19.78 3.14 -20.55
CA GLY A 44 20.62 3.96 -19.69
C GLY A 44 21.25 3.13 -18.56
N ARG A 45 21.94 3.79 -17.61
CA ARG A 45 22.45 3.11 -16.41
C ARG A 45 21.28 2.64 -15.55
N ASP A 46 21.35 1.39 -15.10
CA ASP A 46 20.29 0.76 -14.29
C ASP A 46 19.95 1.56 -13.04
N ASP A 47 20.95 2.11 -12.34
CA ASP A 47 20.73 2.92 -11.13
C ASP A 47 19.93 4.18 -11.43
N THR A 48 20.17 4.82 -12.57
CA THR A 48 19.42 6.01 -12.99
C THR A 48 17.96 5.67 -13.28
N VAL A 49 17.72 4.60 -14.04
CA VAL A 49 16.37 4.14 -14.36
C VAL A 49 15.64 3.74 -13.08
N ARG A 50 16.31 3.01 -12.18
CA ARG A 50 15.78 2.59 -10.88
C ARG A 50 15.42 3.78 -9.99
N SER A 51 16.23 4.83 -9.96
CA SER A 51 15.94 6.04 -9.19
C SER A 51 14.65 6.72 -9.69
N ILE A 52 14.52 6.89 -11.01
CA ILE A 52 13.33 7.49 -11.63
C ILE A 52 12.08 6.67 -11.34
N VAL A 53 12.16 5.34 -11.53
CA VAL A 53 11.04 4.42 -11.26
C VAL A 53 10.60 4.51 -9.80
N LYS A 54 11.53 4.41 -8.85
CA LYS A 54 11.23 4.52 -7.41
C LYS A 54 10.57 5.84 -7.05
N SER A 55 11.02 6.95 -7.62
CA SER A 55 10.41 8.26 -7.33
C SER A 55 8.97 8.37 -7.83
N LEU A 56 8.65 7.75 -8.97
CA LEU A 56 7.29 7.67 -9.49
C LEU A 56 6.43 6.70 -8.67
N GLU A 57 6.99 5.57 -8.26
CA GLU A 57 6.32 4.60 -7.39
C GLU A 57 5.97 5.22 -6.03
N PHE A 58 6.91 5.94 -5.43
CA PHE A 58 6.70 6.66 -4.18
C PHE A 58 5.64 7.76 -4.31
N ALA A 59 5.48 8.33 -5.51
CA ALA A 59 4.44 9.30 -5.81
C ALA A 59 3.06 8.65 -6.11
N GLY A 60 2.96 7.31 -6.03
CA GLY A 60 1.70 6.59 -6.18
C GLY A 60 1.47 5.97 -7.56
N ILE A 61 2.53 5.64 -8.30
CA ILE A 61 2.43 4.90 -9.56
C ILE A 61 2.80 3.43 -9.35
N GLU A 62 2.15 2.55 -10.11
CA GLU A 62 2.56 1.16 -10.26
C GLU A 62 2.78 0.89 -11.75
N PHE A 63 3.95 0.33 -12.09
CA PHE A 63 4.28 -0.05 -13.45
C PHE A 63 3.85 -1.50 -13.71
N LEU A 64 3.22 -1.72 -14.87
CA LEU A 64 2.79 -3.03 -15.33
C LEU A 64 3.74 -3.49 -16.44
N ASP A 65 4.33 -4.65 -16.29
CA ASP A 65 5.24 -5.31 -17.24
C ASP A 65 4.51 -6.02 -18.39
N GLY A 66 3.19 -6.19 -18.29
CA GLY A 66 2.37 -6.82 -19.34
C GLY A 66 2.24 -8.34 -19.21
N GLU A 67 2.79 -8.93 -18.15
CA GLU A 67 2.60 -10.34 -17.77
C GLU A 67 1.62 -10.44 -16.59
N GLY A 68 0.47 -9.76 -16.69
CA GLY A 68 -0.53 -9.78 -15.62
C GLY A 68 -0.94 -11.23 -15.27
N ALA A 69 -1.27 -11.47 -14.01
CA ALA A 69 -1.56 -12.80 -13.45
C ALA A 69 -2.59 -13.64 -14.24
N ASN A 70 -3.42 -12.99 -15.08
CA ASN A 70 -4.52 -13.60 -15.82
C ASN A 70 -4.21 -13.75 -17.32
N GLY A 71 -3.00 -13.42 -17.79
CA GLY A 71 -2.60 -13.54 -19.19
C GLY A 71 -3.21 -12.50 -20.15
N TYR A 72 -3.95 -11.52 -19.62
CA TYR A 72 -4.53 -10.41 -20.40
C TYR A 72 -3.94 -9.07 -19.94
N GLY A 73 -3.53 -8.23 -20.91
CA GLY A 73 -3.01 -6.89 -20.69
C GLY A 73 -1.61 -6.68 -21.26
N GLY A 74 -1.31 -5.44 -21.69
CA GLY A 74 0.03 -5.05 -22.14
C GLY A 74 0.77 -4.25 -21.06
N ALA A 75 2.03 -3.95 -21.32
CA ALA A 75 2.81 -3.05 -20.46
C ALA A 75 2.08 -1.70 -20.30
N GLY A 76 2.05 -1.18 -19.08
CA GLY A 76 1.24 -0.01 -18.74
C GLY A 76 1.61 0.63 -17.41
N VAL A 77 0.80 1.59 -16.98
CA VAL A 77 0.93 2.27 -15.68
C VAL A 77 -0.45 2.42 -15.06
N ARG A 78 -0.54 2.30 -13.74
CA ARG A 78 -1.76 2.58 -12.96
C ARG A 78 -1.41 3.38 -11.72
N PHE A 79 -2.42 3.96 -11.07
CA PHE A 79 -2.23 4.45 -9.72
C PHE A 79 -2.05 3.28 -8.78
N ALA A 80 -0.97 3.31 -8.00
CA ALA A 80 -0.77 2.38 -6.92
C ALA A 80 -1.87 2.59 -5.90
N ILE A 81 -2.36 1.50 -5.31
CA ILE A 81 -3.14 1.66 -4.10
C ILE A 81 -2.17 2.04 -2.98
N ASP A 82 -2.52 3.05 -2.18
CA ASP A 82 -1.70 3.51 -1.06
C ASP A 82 -1.59 2.38 -0.02
N ARG A 83 -0.57 1.53 -0.18
CA ARG A 83 -0.33 0.36 0.69
C ARG A 83 -0.07 0.76 2.13
N SER A 84 0.49 1.96 2.36
CA SER A 84 0.71 2.49 3.70
C SER A 84 -0.58 2.99 4.35
N ALA A 85 -1.47 3.63 3.60
CA ALA A 85 -2.82 3.93 4.09
C ALA A 85 -3.63 2.65 4.31
N ARG A 86 -3.56 1.67 3.40
CA ARG A 86 -4.22 0.37 3.55
C ARG A 86 -3.76 -0.37 4.79
N LEU A 87 -2.46 -0.52 4.98
CA LEU A 87 -1.92 -1.19 6.16
C LEU A 87 -2.36 -0.48 7.45
N ARG A 88 -2.33 0.86 7.48
CA ARG A 88 -2.82 1.63 8.63
C ARG A 88 -4.31 1.40 8.89
N ASN A 89 -5.14 1.42 7.86
CA ASN A 89 -6.58 1.18 7.97
C ASN A 89 -6.87 -0.25 8.43
N HIS A 90 -6.22 -1.25 7.83
CA HIS A 90 -6.37 -2.65 8.19
C HIS A 90 -5.98 -2.94 9.65
N ILE A 91 -4.87 -2.35 10.13
CA ILE A 91 -4.47 -2.44 11.54
C ILE A 91 -5.54 -1.80 12.43
N ALA A 92 -6.01 -0.59 12.09
CA ALA A 92 -7.03 0.11 12.88
C ALA A 92 -8.34 -0.68 12.96
N ASP A 93 -8.82 -1.20 11.83
CA ASP A 93 -10.05 -2.00 11.74
C ASP A 93 -9.92 -3.28 12.55
N THR A 94 -8.79 -3.99 12.42
CA THR A 94 -8.58 -5.24 13.16
C THR A 94 -8.54 -5.02 14.67
N VAL A 95 -7.85 -3.97 15.12
CA VAL A 95 -7.81 -3.61 16.55
C VAL A 95 -9.21 -3.20 17.04
N ALA A 96 -9.99 -2.48 16.23
CA ALA A 96 -11.36 -2.11 16.56
C ALA A 96 -12.27 -3.34 16.70
N GLU A 97 -12.16 -4.32 15.80
CA GLU A 97 -12.91 -5.58 15.87
C GLU A 97 -12.53 -6.41 17.10
N MET A 98 -11.23 -6.50 17.42
CA MET A 98 -10.77 -7.18 18.63
C MET A 98 -11.32 -6.52 19.90
N THR A 99 -11.25 -5.20 19.97
CA THR A 99 -11.78 -4.43 21.10
C THR A 99 -13.28 -4.65 21.24
N ARG A 100 -14.02 -4.64 20.13
CA ARG A 100 -15.46 -4.91 20.13
C ARG A 100 -15.78 -6.33 20.60
N GLY A 101 -15.06 -7.33 20.10
CA GLY A 101 -15.23 -8.73 20.51
C GLY A 101 -14.94 -8.94 22.00
N LEU A 102 -13.87 -8.34 22.51
CA LEU A 102 -13.50 -8.36 23.92
C LEU A 102 -14.56 -7.69 24.81
N LEU A 103 -15.04 -6.50 24.44
CA LEU A 103 -16.08 -5.81 25.20
C LEU A 103 -17.41 -6.57 25.15
N SER A 104 -17.75 -7.14 24.00
CA SER A 104 -18.97 -7.94 23.85
C SER A 104 -18.91 -9.22 24.70
N SER A 105 -17.77 -9.92 24.74
CA SER A 105 -17.62 -11.13 25.55
C SER A 105 -17.61 -10.80 27.05
N ALA A 106 -16.94 -9.71 27.44
CA ALA A 106 -16.95 -9.23 28.81
C ALA A 106 -18.35 -8.82 29.28
N PHE A 107 -19.14 -8.15 28.42
CA PHE A 107 -20.52 -7.77 28.75
C PHE A 107 -21.46 -8.97 28.89
N VAL A 108 -21.25 -10.03 28.10
CA VAL A 108 -22.02 -11.29 28.26
C VAL A 108 -21.67 -11.97 29.59
N ALA A 109 -20.40 -11.91 30.01
CA ALA A 109 -19.96 -12.48 31.27
C ALA A 109 -20.37 -11.64 32.50
N ASP A 110 -20.49 -10.33 32.32
CA ASP A 110 -20.88 -9.37 33.35
C ASP A 110 -21.77 -8.27 32.77
N THR A 111 -23.08 -8.36 33.01
CA THR A 111 -24.05 -7.39 32.48
C THR A 111 -23.96 -6.01 33.14
N GLU A 112 -23.32 -5.91 34.32
CA GLU A 112 -23.08 -4.66 35.04
C GLU A 112 -21.69 -4.07 34.73
N LEU A 113 -21.01 -4.57 33.69
CA LEU A 113 -19.65 -4.18 33.30
C LEU A 113 -19.42 -2.65 33.29
N PHE A 114 -20.42 -1.89 32.82
CA PHE A 114 -20.33 -0.42 32.72
C PHE A 114 -20.52 0.29 34.07
N ASP A 115 -21.22 -0.34 35.03
CA ASP A 115 -21.45 0.22 36.36
C ASP A 115 -20.21 0.07 37.27
N ARG A 116 -19.26 -0.79 36.89
CA ARG A 116 -17.97 -0.98 37.61
C ARG A 116 -16.97 0.17 37.41
N GLY A 117 -17.27 1.13 36.54
CA GLY A 117 -16.46 2.33 36.31
C GLY A 117 -15.30 2.17 35.32
N SER A 118 -14.72 3.31 34.95
CA SER A 118 -13.70 3.41 33.88
C SER A 118 -12.41 2.64 34.18
N ASP A 119 -12.06 2.49 35.46
CA ASP A 119 -10.82 1.83 35.88
C ASP A 119 -10.86 0.33 35.60
N TYR A 120 -12.03 -0.30 35.79
CA TYR A 120 -12.22 -1.71 35.50
C TYR A 120 -12.18 -1.99 34.00
N LEU A 121 -12.84 -1.15 33.19
CA LEU A 121 -12.77 -1.23 31.73
C LEU A 121 -11.35 -1.02 31.21
N SER A 122 -10.63 -0.05 31.78
CA SER A 122 -9.24 0.22 31.42
C SER A 122 -8.34 -0.95 31.78
N TYR A 123 -8.52 -1.56 32.95
CA TYR A 123 -7.80 -2.78 33.34
C TYR A 123 -8.06 -3.93 32.36
N LEU A 124 -9.32 -4.21 32.05
CA LEU A 124 -9.74 -5.29 31.15
C LEU A 124 -9.13 -5.13 29.75
N ILE A 125 -9.20 -3.92 29.18
CA ILE A 125 -8.62 -3.63 27.86
C ILE A 125 -7.09 -3.79 27.91
N ASN A 126 -6.44 -3.22 28.91
CA ASN A 126 -4.97 -3.25 29.02
C ASN A 126 -4.41 -4.63 29.37
N SER A 127 -5.19 -5.50 30.03
CA SER A 127 -4.76 -6.86 30.38
C SER A 127 -4.91 -7.85 29.24
N SER A 128 -5.83 -7.62 28.31
CA SER A 128 -6.24 -8.65 27.34
C SER A 128 -5.99 -8.26 25.89
N LEU A 129 -6.14 -6.98 25.53
CA LEU A 129 -5.94 -6.52 24.16
C LEU A 129 -4.48 -6.68 23.66
N PRO A 130 -3.43 -6.44 24.47
CA PRO A 130 -2.05 -6.60 24.01
C PRO A 130 -1.69 -8.03 23.57
N ASP A 131 -2.19 -9.04 24.28
CA ASP A 131 -1.95 -10.45 23.93
C ASP A 131 -2.75 -10.84 22.68
N MET A 132 -4.02 -10.41 22.58
CA MET A 132 -4.81 -10.60 21.36
C MET A 132 -4.15 -9.98 20.12
N ILE A 133 -3.60 -8.77 20.27
CA ILE A 133 -2.84 -8.09 19.22
C ILE A 133 -1.59 -8.90 18.86
N ARG A 134 -0.81 -9.33 19.85
CA ARG A 134 0.42 -10.12 19.63
C ARG A 134 0.14 -11.41 18.88
N ASP A 135 -0.88 -12.15 19.30
CA ASP A 135 -1.22 -13.47 18.75
C ASP A 135 -1.73 -13.40 17.30
N ASN A 136 -2.31 -12.27 16.92
CA ASN A 136 -2.85 -12.05 15.57
C ASN A 136 -1.92 -11.20 14.69
N MET A 137 -0.85 -10.62 15.23
CA MET A 137 0.07 -9.74 14.50
C MET A 137 0.64 -10.35 13.21
N PRO A 138 1.02 -11.65 13.17
CA PRO A 138 1.49 -12.26 11.93
C PRO A 138 0.43 -12.29 10.82
N LYS A 139 -0.86 -12.40 11.16
CA LYS A 139 -1.98 -12.38 10.22
C LYS A 139 -2.38 -10.96 9.81
N ILE A 140 -2.29 -10.00 10.74
CA ILE A 140 -2.55 -8.57 10.49
C ILE A 140 -1.52 -7.99 9.50
N LEU A 141 -0.28 -8.47 9.57
CA LEU A 141 0.81 -8.01 8.71
C LEU A 141 1.00 -8.88 7.46
N ASP A 142 0.17 -9.90 7.24
CA ASP A 142 0.22 -10.73 6.04
C ASP A 142 -0.20 -9.88 4.82
N PRO A 143 0.66 -9.70 3.79
CA PRO A 143 0.31 -8.93 2.61
C PRO A 143 -0.98 -9.41 1.93
N LYS A 144 -1.32 -10.70 1.99
CA LYS A 144 -2.53 -11.26 1.38
C LYS A 144 -3.81 -10.79 2.08
N THR A 145 -3.80 -10.70 3.41
CA THR A 145 -4.97 -10.27 4.19
C THR A 145 -5.24 -8.77 4.05
N VAL A 146 -4.17 -7.98 3.85
CA VAL A 146 -4.26 -6.54 3.54
C VAL A 146 -4.83 -6.30 2.13
N ASP A 147 -4.56 -7.21 1.19
CA ASP A 147 -5.05 -7.12 -0.20
C ASP A 147 -6.48 -7.70 -0.38
N ASP A 148 -6.88 -8.71 0.41
CA ASP A 148 -8.19 -9.37 0.35
C ASP A 148 -9.35 -8.54 0.95
N ALA A 149 -9.08 -7.64 1.90
CA ALA A 149 -10.10 -6.86 2.63
C ALA A 149 -10.96 -5.93 1.75
N ASP A 150 -10.48 -5.60 0.54
CA ASP A 150 -11.20 -4.76 -0.44
C ASP A 150 -11.93 -5.57 -1.53
N GLY A 151 -11.95 -6.91 -1.46
CA GLY A 151 -12.61 -7.73 -2.49
C GLY A 151 -11.94 -7.68 -3.87
N ILE A 152 -10.63 -7.43 -3.91
CA ILE A 152 -9.85 -7.71 -5.12
C ILE A 152 -9.68 -9.23 -5.18
N HIS A 153 -10.72 -9.92 -5.65
CA HIS A 153 -10.52 -11.23 -6.24
C HIS A 153 -9.55 -11.04 -7.40
N THR A 154 -8.27 -11.36 -7.18
CA THR A 154 -7.48 -11.97 -8.25
C THR A 154 -8.22 -13.24 -8.59
N GLY A 155 -9.11 -13.15 -9.58
CA GLY A 155 -9.95 -14.24 -10.01
C GLY A 155 -9.06 -15.42 -10.40
N GLU A 156 -9.01 -16.43 -9.54
CA GLU A 156 -8.78 -17.79 -9.99
C GLU A 156 -10.11 -18.28 -10.58
N LYS A 157 -10.14 -18.38 -11.91
CA LYS A 157 -10.66 -19.53 -12.66
C LYS A 157 -10.13 -19.49 -14.09
#